data_AF-C4V8N6-F1
#
_entry.id   AF-C4V8N6-F1
#
_cell.length_a   1.000
_cell.length_b   1.000
_cell.length_c   1.000
_cell.angle_alpha   90.00
_cell.angle_beta   90.00
_cell.angle_gamma   90.00
#
_symmetry.space_group_name_H-M   'P 1'
#
loop_
_entity.id
_entity.type
_entity.pdbx_description
1 polymer ?
#
loop_
_entity_poly.entity_id
_entity_poly.type
_entity_poly.pdbx_seq_one_letter_code
_entity_poly.pdbx_strand_id
1 'polypeptide(L)'
;MLNDYKNIDTFLQNYFNSENNTVLLTIHQMSKNLSHSKAFYKFLRNKIKKLINYRINSINEENVFKEYEWIINMIQLFKKIFREIKNIYKIEKEILSLFKHRVLSLKTLLINLMSSNYVNKKFNNFDKFLHINNYFGLGFKELLEVETVQRLVIYYKDYSIADLEKSFEYFNDDFLQIQDKVLFSLSNLVDEFNIFSCLQEKENIEFLNKLFTDNKIKYKEIILTFLQEKYSYNSLVKITDENLYVNIILAMYKEYKEVDQFIKTVFVSVFKGLDINYEYFVNSLDCVTSRSTDLYEFSGIIYNFISEKEMYEQQLRKTLCFRLINNITTVEEEEKFINLYKVNAGDVYSYKMLNILEDFKKRIIFNNSEIMMIRKFQWAEFENTNVFLKSLDNLKKKYEDEIAKFERKKIIWMDLLSSVDVEIFNKNFTLSLLQYKILLNLNNKEYIRNLDYLHKKELNILLEYKLVVLKDDNFYLNEDCEGCCLNINKHSIVKNKSEFSTELTRDCTSEVLDSKIMLQLKKNKTLKISQLNSLAEQNRIFERLDILEKKGFCKIEEDTVSYCP
;
A
#
# COMPACT_ATOMS: atom_id res chain seq x y z
N MET A 1 -51.96 16.84 -68.80
CA MET A 1 -51.41 17.52 -67.61
C MET A 1 -52.29 17.35 -66.37
N LEU A 2 -53.48 17.96 -66.25
CA LEU A 2 -54.30 17.88 -65.02
C LEU A 2 -54.66 16.45 -64.58
N ASN A 3 -54.99 15.56 -65.52
CA ASN A 3 -55.23 14.13 -65.24
C ASN A 3 -53.96 13.39 -64.79
N ASP A 4 -52.79 13.75 -65.32
CA ASP A 4 -51.51 13.14 -64.98
C ASP A 4 -51.06 13.51 -63.55
N TYR A 5 -51.27 14.78 -63.14
CA TYR A 5 -51.04 15.20 -61.75
C TYR A 5 -51.93 14.44 -60.78
N LYS A 6 -53.22 14.25 -61.11
CA LYS A 6 -54.18 13.53 -60.26
C LYS A 6 -53.83 12.04 -60.15
N ASN A 7 -53.45 11.39 -61.25
CA ASN A 7 -53.03 9.98 -61.25
C ASN A 7 -51.76 9.75 -60.42
N ILE A 8 -50.80 10.67 -60.51
CA ILE A 8 -49.56 10.63 -59.71
C ILE A 8 -49.85 10.92 -58.24
N ASP A 9 -50.78 11.83 -57.92
CA ASP A 9 -51.17 12.12 -56.54
C ASP A 9 -51.84 10.91 -55.87
N THR A 10 -52.77 10.25 -56.58
CA THR A 10 -53.44 9.03 -56.13
C THR A 10 -52.44 7.90 -55.94
N PHE A 11 -51.45 7.76 -56.83
CA PHE A 11 -50.37 6.79 -56.65
C PHE A 11 -49.53 7.08 -55.42
N LEU A 12 -49.08 8.32 -55.22
CA LEU A 12 -48.29 8.70 -54.06
C LEU A 12 -49.06 8.46 -52.76
N GLN A 13 -50.36 8.74 -52.74
CA GLN A 13 -51.19 8.42 -51.57
C GLN A 13 -51.33 6.90 -51.38
N ASN A 14 -51.62 6.15 -52.44
CA ASN A 14 -51.79 4.69 -52.35
C ASN A 14 -50.49 3.96 -52.00
N TYR A 15 -49.33 4.39 -52.50
CA TYR A 15 -48.03 3.79 -52.18
C TYR A 15 -47.60 4.09 -50.74
N PHE A 16 -47.94 5.27 -50.21
CA PHE A 16 -47.69 5.59 -48.81
C PHE A 16 -48.67 4.90 -47.87
N ASN A 17 -49.88 4.55 -48.34
CA ASN A 17 -50.92 3.87 -47.55
C ASN A 17 -50.92 2.33 -47.69
N SER A 18 -50.38 1.78 -48.79
CA SER A 18 -50.41 0.35 -49.11
C SER A 18 -49.15 -0.02 -49.90
N GLU A 19 -48.44 -1.06 -49.48
CA GLU A 19 -47.16 -1.52 -50.05
C GLU A 19 -47.30 -2.15 -51.47
N ASN A 20 -48.19 -1.63 -52.32
CA ASN A 20 -48.54 -2.23 -53.61
C ASN A 20 -47.70 -1.69 -54.78
N ASN A 21 -46.98 -2.59 -55.45
CA ASN A 21 -46.05 -2.30 -56.55
C ASN A 21 -46.68 -2.29 -57.95
N THR A 22 -47.96 -2.60 -58.11
CA THR A 22 -48.57 -2.94 -59.41
C THR A 22 -48.81 -1.76 -60.38
N VAL A 23 -48.57 -0.50 -59.99
CA VAL A 23 -48.86 0.71 -60.80
C VAL A 23 -47.61 1.30 -61.51
N LEU A 24 -46.47 0.62 -61.45
CA LEU A 24 -45.15 1.14 -61.84
C LEU A 24 -44.98 1.47 -63.33
N LEU A 25 -45.52 0.64 -64.24
CA LEU A 25 -45.27 0.75 -65.69
C LEU A 25 -46.01 1.95 -66.32
N THR A 26 -47.26 2.18 -65.94
CA THR A 26 -48.10 3.29 -66.45
C THR A 26 -47.55 4.65 -66.02
N ILE A 27 -46.99 4.72 -64.81
CA ILE A 27 -46.44 5.96 -64.25
C ILE A 27 -45.06 6.26 -64.81
N HIS A 28 -44.23 5.25 -65.07
CA HIS A 28 -42.95 5.47 -65.76
C HIS A 28 -43.17 6.11 -67.13
N GLN A 29 -44.15 5.62 -67.90
CA GLN A 29 -44.53 6.21 -69.19
C GLN A 29 -45.07 7.65 -69.05
N MET A 30 -45.91 7.94 -68.05
CA MET A 30 -46.42 9.30 -67.78
C MET A 30 -45.31 10.27 -67.30
N SER A 31 -44.36 9.78 -66.50
CA SER A 31 -43.24 10.58 -65.99
C SER A 31 -42.28 11.01 -67.08
N LYS A 32 -42.11 10.17 -68.13
CA LYS A 32 -41.26 10.43 -69.29
C LYS A 32 -41.77 11.62 -70.12
N ASN A 33 -43.09 11.81 -70.18
CA ASN A 33 -43.72 12.91 -70.92
C ASN A 33 -43.75 14.25 -70.14
N LEU A 34 -43.49 14.24 -68.83
CA LEU A 34 -43.61 15.40 -67.94
C LEU A 34 -42.28 15.78 -67.25
N SER A 35 -41.22 15.00 -67.48
CA SER A 35 -39.91 15.06 -66.80
C SER A 35 -39.20 16.42 -66.91
N HIS A 36 -39.52 17.24 -67.92
CA HIS A 36 -38.90 18.54 -68.18
C HIS A 36 -39.64 19.75 -67.55
N SER A 37 -40.83 19.55 -66.96
CA SER A 37 -41.59 20.66 -66.37
C SER A 37 -41.13 21.04 -64.96
N LYS A 38 -40.67 22.28 -64.78
CA LYS A 38 -40.28 22.85 -63.48
C LYS A 38 -41.46 22.86 -62.48
N ALA A 39 -42.68 23.05 -62.97
CA ALA A 39 -43.90 23.02 -62.15
C ALA A 39 -44.20 21.60 -61.64
N PHE A 40 -44.03 20.59 -62.51
CA PHE A 40 -44.22 19.18 -62.17
C PHE A 40 -43.23 18.72 -61.08
N TYR A 41 -41.95 19.08 -61.24
CA TYR A 41 -40.95 18.81 -60.21
C TYR A 41 -41.28 19.47 -58.86
N LYS A 42 -41.75 20.73 -58.86
CA LYS A 42 -42.12 21.45 -57.63
C LYS A 42 -43.31 20.80 -56.93
N PHE A 43 -44.33 20.36 -57.69
CA PHE A 43 -45.46 19.59 -57.16
C PHE A 43 -45.00 18.27 -56.54
N LEU A 44 -44.24 17.47 -57.29
CA LEU A 44 -43.75 16.17 -56.86
C LEU A 44 -42.91 16.29 -55.58
N ARG A 45 -41.95 17.22 -55.55
CA ARG A 45 -41.13 17.49 -54.36
C ARG A 45 -41.96 17.89 -53.15
N ASN A 46 -42.94 18.78 -53.31
CA ASN A 46 -43.77 19.23 -52.19
C ASN A 46 -44.68 18.13 -51.64
N LYS A 47 -45.27 17.30 -52.51
CA LYS A 47 -46.14 16.21 -52.09
C LYS A 47 -45.34 15.10 -51.39
N ILE A 48 -44.22 14.68 -52.00
CA ILE A 48 -43.29 13.72 -51.40
C ILE A 48 -42.82 14.22 -50.04
N LYS A 49 -42.40 15.48 -49.93
CA LYS A 49 -41.95 16.07 -48.66
C LYS A 49 -43.03 16.04 -47.59
N LYS A 50 -44.29 16.34 -47.91
CA LYS A 50 -45.41 16.29 -46.94
C LYS A 50 -45.66 14.87 -46.45
N LEU A 51 -45.74 13.91 -47.39
CA LEU A 51 -46.01 12.51 -47.06
C LEU A 51 -44.86 11.87 -46.26
N ILE A 52 -43.62 12.20 -46.62
CA ILE A 52 -42.43 11.74 -45.91
C ILE A 52 -42.32 12.38 -44.54
N ASN A 53 -42.56 13.67 -44.38
CA ASN A 53 -42.58 14.30 -43.06
C ASN A 53 -43.61 13.64 -42.14
N TYR A 54 -44.81 13.34 -42.65
CA TYR A 54 -45.84 12.67 -41.87
C TYR A 54 -45.35 11.29 -41.38
N ARG A 55 -44.80 10.47 -42.29
CA ARG A 55 -44.32 9.13 -41.97
C ARG A 55 -43.06 9.12 -41.09
N ILE A 56 -42.10 10.01 -41.36
CA ILE A 56 -40.88 10.18 -40.54
C ILE A 56 -41.23 10.60 -39.12
N ASN A 57 -42.23 11.46 -38.94
CA ASN A 57 -42.66 11.88 -37.60
C ASN A 57 -43.32 10.75 -36.81
N SER A 58 -43.87 9.73 -37.48
CA SER A 58 -44.41 8.52 -36.83
C SER A 58 -43.37 7.44 -36.52
N ILE A 59 -42.10 7.62 -36.89
CA ILE A 59 -41.03 6.69 -36.58
C ILE A 59 -40.76 6.69 -35.07
N ASN A 60 -40.68 5.51 -34.47
CA ASN A 60 -40.23 5.26 -33.10
C ASN A 60 -39.04 4.29 -33.10
N GLU A 61 -38.54 3.96 -31.93
CA GLU A 61 -37.39 3.08 -31.74
C GLU A 61 -37.62 1.64 -32.24
N GLU A 62 -38.86 1.16 -32.22
CA GLU A 62 -39.21 -0.21 -32.61
C GLU A 62 -39.30 -0.40 -34.13
N ASN A 63 -39.71 0.64 -34.87
CA ASN A 63 -39.94 0.56 -36.31
C ASN A 63 -38.82 1.19 -37.17
N VAL A 64 -37.78 1.78 -36.55
CA VAL A 64 -36.73 2.54 -37.25
C VAL A 64 -36.09 1.76 -38.40
N PHE A 65 -35.90 0.45 -38.25
CA PHE A 65 -35.27 -0.41 -39.27
C PHE A 65 -36.18 -0.68 -40.45
N LYS A 66 -37.46 -0.99 -40.18
CA LYS A 66 -38.46 -1.20 -41.22
C LYS A 66 -38.63 0.08 -42.03
N GLU A 67 -38.64 1.23 -41.36
CA GLU A 67 -38.77 2.53 -42.00
C GLU A 67 -37.51 2.95 -42.77
N TYR A 68 -36.32 2.58 -42.29
CA TYR A 68 -35.08 2.73 -43.07
C TYR A 68 -35.11 1.91 -44.36
N GLU A 69 -35.44 0.62 -44.29
CA GLU A 69 -35.55 -0.26 -45.47
C GLU A 69 -36.61 0.29 -46.45
N TRP A 70 -37.76 0.72 -45.92
CA TRP A 70 -38.81 1.36 -46.73
C TRP A 70 -38.31 2.63 -47.42
N ILE A 71 -37.60 3.53 -46.72
CA ILE A 71 -37.03 4.77 -47.30
C ILE A 71 -36.05 4.44 -48.42
N ILE A 72 -35.15 3.46 -48.22
CA ILE A 72 -34.17 3.08 -49.24
C ILE A 72 -34.87 2.48 -50.47
N ASN A 73 -35.81 1.55 -50.27
CA ASN A 73 -36.59 0.95 -51.35
C ASN A 73 -37.39 2.01 -52.12
N MET A 74 -37.99 2.95 -51.40
CA MET A 74 -38.72 4.08 -51.97
C MET A 74 -37.78 4.97 -52.79
N ILE A 75 -36.62 5.38 -52.27
CA ILE A 75 -35.62 6.18 -53.02
C ILE A 75 -35.17 5.45 -54.28
N GLN A 76 -34.90 4.14 -54.21
CA GLN A 76 -34.53 3.34 -55.37
C GLN A 76 -35.66 3.28 -56.41
N LEU A 77 -36.90 3.16 -55.95
CA LEU A 77 -38.08 3.19 -56.81
C LEU A 77 -38.21 4.55 -57.51
N PHE A 78 -38.06 5.65 -56.77
CA PHE A 78 -38.07 7.00 -57.33
C PHE A 78 -36.95 7.19 -58.34
N LYS A 79 -35.73 6.71 -58.06
CA LYS A 79 -34.63 6.73 -59.02
C LYS A 79 -34.94 5.94 -60.28
N LYS A 80 -35.64 4.79 -60.18
CA LYS A 80 -36.07 3.99 -61.34
C LYS A 80 -37.15 4.69 -62.17
N ILE A 81 -38.17 5.26 -61.53
CA ILE A 81 -39.29 5.91 -62.22
C ILE A 81 -38.82 7.18 -62.92
N PHE A 82 -38.03 8.00 -62.24
CA PHE A 82 -37.77 9.38 -62.66
C PHE A 82 -36.32 9.62 -63.16
N ARG A 83 -35.64 8.58 -63.69
CA ARG A 83 -34.21 8.59 -64.12
C ARG A 83 -33.72 9.85 -64.84
N GLU A 84 -34.57 10.54 -65.60
CA GLU A 84 -34.23 11.71 -66.41
C GLU A 84 -34.27 13.06 -65.66
N ILE A 85 -34.75 13.10 -64.41
CA ILE A 85 -34.83 14.35 -63.62
C ILE A 85 -33.50 14.61 -62.89
N LYS A 86 -32.70 15.56 -63.41
CA LYS A 86 -31.42 16.01 -62.81
C LYS A 86 -31.49 16.38 -61.31
N ASN A 87 -32.68 16.70 -60.80
CA ASN A 87 -32.88 17.18 -59.42
C ASN A 87 -33.38 16.12 -58.43
N ILE A 88 -33.45 14.83 -58.78
CA ILE A 88 -33.84 13.75 -57.83
C ILE A 88 -32.87 13.62 -56.67
N TYR A 89 -31.59 13.78 -56.92
CA TYR A 89 -30.56 13.76 -55.89
C TYR A 89 -30.83 14.79 -54.77
N LYS A 90 -31.48 15.93 -55.08
CA LYS A 90 -31.90 16.90 -54.06
C LYS A 90 -33.03 16.38 -53.19
N ILE A 91 -33.98 15.64 -53.77
CA ILE A 91 -35.10 15.02 -53.03
C ILE A 91 -34.55 13.91 -52.13
N GLU A 92 -33.68 13.03 -52.66
CA GLU A 92 -32.97 12.02 -51.88
C GLU A 92 -32.24 12.62 -50.68
N LYS A 93 -31.43 13.66 -50.91
CA LYS A 93 -30.69 14.34 -49.84
C LYS A 93 -31.61 14.92 -48.76
N GLU A 94 -32.74 15.52 -49.15
CA GLU A 94 -33.74 16.05 -48.20
C GLU A 94 -34.39 14.95 -47.36
N ILE A 95 -34.78 13.83 -47.98
CA ILE A 95 -35.41 12.70 -47.30
C ILE A 95 -34.43 12.08 -46.29
N LEU A 96 -33.20 11.81 -46.74
CA LEU A 96 -32.14 11.26 -45.90
C LEU A 96 -31.79 12.22 -44.75
N SER A 97 -31.81 13.53 -44.98
CA SER A 97 -31.60 14.54 -43.93
C SER A 97 -32.73 14.53 -42.88
N LEU A 98 -33.99 14.42 -43.30
CA LEU A 98 -35.13 14.35 -42.40
C LEU A 98 -35.09 13.08 -41.55
N PHE A 99 -34.76 11.94 -42.17
CA PHE A 99 -34.60 10.67 -41.46
C PHE A 99 -33.43 10.75 -40.48
N LYS A 100 -32.27 11.29 -40.89
CA LYS A 100 -31.13 11.56 -40.02
C LYS A 100 -31.55 12.38 -38.79
N HIS A 101 -32.29 13.47 -38.96
CA HIS A 101 -32.79 14.27 -37.84
C HIS A 101 -33.71 13.49 -36.90
N ARG A 102 -34.58 12.63 -37.44
CA ARG A 102 -35.45 11.80 -36.61
C ARG A 102 -34.65 10.76 -35.82
N VAL A 103 -33.69 10.08 -36.45
CA VAL A 103 -32.80 9.13 -35.77
C VAL A 103 -31.99 9.83 -34.67
N LEU A 104 -31.49 11.05 -34.93
CA LEU A 104 -30.84 11.88 -33.90
C LEU A 104 -31.78 12.19 -32.73
N SER A 105 -33.06 12.49 -32.99
CA SER A 105 -34.05 12.76 -31.93
C SER A 105 -34.38 11.53 -31.09
N LEU A 106 -34.20 10.32 -31.64
CA LEU A 106 -34.44 9.03 -30.97
C LEU A 106 -33.15 8.42 -30.39
N LYS A 107 -32.02 9.14 -30.46
CA LYS A 107 -30.68 8.63 -30.11
C LYS A 107 -30.65 7.83 -28.81
N THR A 108 -31.11 8.43 -27.72
CA THR A 108 -31.03 7.80 -26.38
C THR A 108 -31.89 6.55 -26.29
N LEU A 109 -33.11 6.58 -26.83
CA LEU A 109 -34.03 5.43 -26.83
C LEU A 109 -33.48 4.28 -27.68
N LEU A 110 -32.91 4.59 -28.85
CA LEU A 110 -32.29 3.61 -29.73
C LEU A 110 -31.05 2.98 -29.11
N ILE A 111 -30.19 3.78 -28.48
CA ILE A 111 -29.01 3.26 -27.76
C ILE A 111 -29.45 2.29 -26.65
N ASN A 112 -30.44 2.66 -25.84
CA ASN A 112 -30.98 1.80 -24.77
C ASN A 112 -31.62 0.51 -25.29
N LEU A 113 -32.36 0.59 -26.40
CA LEU A 113 -32.99 -0.57 -27.02
C LEU A 113 -31.94 -1.51 -27.61
N MET A 114 -30.92 -0.97 -28.30
CA MET A 114 -29.87 -1.77 -28.92
C MET A 114 -28.96 -2.43 -27.90
N SER A 115 -28.56 -1.72 -26.86
CA SER A 115 -27.78 -2.30 -25.76
C SER A 115 -28.57 -3.43 -25.08
N SER A 116 -29.87 -3.25 -24.83
CA SER A 116 -30.73 -4.29 -24.27
C SER A 116 -30.91 -5.49 -25.22
N ASN A 117 -31.02 -5.27 -26.53
CA ASN A 117 -31.08 -6.35 -27.51
C ASN A 117 -29.76 -7.13 -27.59
N TYR A 118 -28.62 -6.44 -27.46
CA TYR A 118 -27.30 -7.06 -27.46
C TYR A 118 -27.12 -7.98 -26.25
N VAL A 119 -27.46 -7.50 -25.05
CA VAL A 119 -27.46 -8.31 -23.81
C VAL A 119 -28.33 -9.57 -23.96
N ASN A 120 -29.49 -9.44 -24.63
CA ASN A 120 -30.41 -10.54 -24.91
C ASN A 120 -30.04 -11.38 -26.16
N LYS A 121 -28.81 -11.27 -26.68
CA LYS A 121 -28.28 -12.02 -27.84
C LYS A 121 -29.09 -11.86 -29.14
N LYS A 122 -29.77 -10.73 -29.32
CA LYS A 122 -30.53 -10.38 -30.55
C LYS A 122 -29.67 -9.55 -31.51
N PHE A 123 -28.58 -10.14 -31.99
CA PHE A 123 -27.53 -9.45 -32.77
C PHE A 123 -28.01 -8.85 -34.11
N ASN A 124 -29.01 -9.43 -34.76
CA ASN A 124 -29.53 -8.93 -36.04
C ASN A 124 -30.01 -7.46 -35.99
N ASN A 125 -30.55 -7.01 -34.86
CA ASN A 125 -30.98 -5.61 -34.70
C ASN A 125 -29.78 -4.67 -34.47
N PHE A 126 -28.74 -5.19 -33.83
CA PHE A 126 -27.51 -4.46 -33.54
C PHE A 126 -26.73 -4.15 -34.83
N ASP A 127 -26.56 -5.14 -35.71
CA ASP A 127 -25.89 -4.97 -37.00
C ASP A 127 -26.60 -3.96 -37.90
N LYS A 128 -27.94 -4.02 -37.93
CA LYS A 128 -28.77 -3.05 -38.66
C LYS A 128 -28.60 -1.63 -38.10
N PHE A 129 -28.46 -1.47 -36.78
CA PHE A 129 -28.22 -0.17 -36.16
C PHE A 129 -26.84 0.39 -36.49
N LEU A 130 -25.80 -0.44 -36.39
CA LEU A 130 -24.44 -0.10 -36.78
C LEU A 130 -24.39 0.35 -38.25
N HIS A 131 -25.09 -0.37 -39.13
CA HIS A 131 -25.21 0.02 -40.54
C HIS A 131 -25.84 1.41 -40.70
N ILE A 132 -26.95 1.70 -40.02
CA ILE A 132 -27.60 3.03 -40.07
C ILE A 132 -26.66 4.11 -39.50
N ASN A 133 -26.04 3.85 -38.35
CA ASN A 133 -25.12 4.79 -37.69
C ASN A 133 -23.93 5.15 -38.60
N ASN A 134 -23.33 4.15 -39.24
CA ASN A 134 -22.22 4.33 -40.18
C ASN A 134 -22.67 5.04 -41.46
N TYR A 135 -23.81 4.64 -42.03
CA TYR A 135 -24.35 5.23 -43.26
C TYR A 135 -24.63 6.73 -43.11
N PHE A 136 -25.16 7.17 -41.96
CA PHE A 136 -25.47 8.58 -41.72
C PHE A 136 -24.36 9.36 -41.00
N GLY A 137 -23.26 8.69 -40.61
CA GLY A 137 -22.18 9.28 -39.81
C GLY A 137 -22.70 9.92 -38.53
N LEU A 138 -23.51 9.19 -37.75
CA LEU A 138 -24.14 9.75 -36.54
C LEU A 138 -23.16 9.80 -35.34
N GLY A 139 -22.06 9.04 -35.39
CA GLY A 139 -21.06 9.01 -34.33
C GLY A 139 -21.57 8.38 -33.03
N PHE A 140 -22.57 7.49 -33.10
CA PHE A 140 -23.17 6.86 -31.92
C PHE A 140 -22.46 5.59 -31.46
N LYS A 141 -21.43 5.15 -32.19
CA LYS A 141 -20.76 3.85 -31.99
C LYS A 141 -20.17 3.77 -30.57
N GLU A 142 -19.37 4.77 -30.18
CA GLU A 142 -18.76 4.83 -28.84
C GLU A 142 -19.81 4.84 -27.71
N LEU A 143 -20.89 5.60 -27.88
CA LEU A 143 -21.96 5.70 -26.87
C LEU A 143 -22.74 4.39 -26.73
N LEU A 144 -22.97 3.69 -27.85
CA LEU A 144 -23.62 2.39 -27.84
C LEU A 144 -22.74 1.34 -27.16
N GLU A 145 -21.44 1.33 -27.46
CA GLU A 145 -20.47 0.39 -26.87
C GLU A 145 -20.35 0.60 -25.36
N VAL A 146 -20.24 1.85 -24.89
CA VAL A 146 -20.21 2.17 -23.45
C VAL A 146 -21.50 1.73 -22.76
N GLU A 147 -22.68 2.07 -23.30
CA GLU A 147 -23.97 1.65 -22.71
C GLU A 147 -24.14 0.13 -22.71
N THR A 148 -23.67 -0.55 -23.76
CA THR A 148 -23.75 -2.01 -23.89
C THR A 148 -22.89 -2.69 -22.83
N VAL A 149 -21.65 -2.22 -22.61
CA VAL A 149 -20.79 -2.74 -21.55
C VAL A 149 -21.41 -2.47 -20.17
N GLN A 150 -21.87 -1.24 -19.90
CA GLN A 150 -22.51 -0.90 -18.63
C GLN A 150 -23.71 -1.83 -18.34
N ARG A 151 -24.53 -2.12 -19.34
CA ARG A 151 -25.67 -3.05 -19.18
C ARG A 151 -25.26 -4.50 -19.06
N LEU A 152 -24.23 -4.96 -19.77
CA LEU A 152 -23.67 -6.30 -19.56
C LEU A 152 -23.22 -6.45 -18.10
N VAL A 153 -22.55 -5.44 -17.54
CA VAL A 153 -22.10 -5.48 -16.14
C VAL A 153 -23.27 -5.45 -15.16
N ILE A 154 -24.30 -4.63 -15.40
CA ILE A 154 -25.51 -4.62 -14.57
C ILE A 154 -26.26 -5.95 -14.69
N TYR A 155 -26.32 -6.54 -15.88
CA TYR A 155 -26.96 -7.83 -16.13
C TYR A 155 -26.17 -8.99 -15.49
N TYR A 156 -24.84 -8.87 -15.46
CA TYR A 156 -23.91 -9.84 -14.90
C TYR A 156 -23.40 -9.47 -13.51
N LYS A 157 -24.19 -8.72 -12.72
CA LYS A 157 -23.79 -8.25 -11.39
C LYS A 157 -23.38 -9.38 -10.42
N ASP A 158 -23.78 -10.62 -10.73
CA ASP A 158 -23.45 -11.84 -9.99
C ASP A 158 -22.23 -12.62 -10.54
N TYR A 159 -21.52 -12.11 -11.54
CA TYR A 159 -20.38 -12.77 -12.17
C TYR A 159 -19.03 -12.26 -11.62
N SER A 160 -18.01 -13.12 -11.70
CA SER A 160 -16.67 -12.79 -11.21
C SER A 160 -15.99 -11.72 -12.08
N ILE A 161 -15.01 -11.00 -11.53
CA ILE A 161 -14.19 -10.08 -12.32
C ILE A 161 -13.46 -10.80 -13.47
N ALA A 162 -13.15 -12.10 -13.32
CA ALA A 162 -12.58 -12.91 -14.40
C ALA A 162 -13.58 -13.11 -15.56
N ASP A 163 -14.88 -13.20 -15.28
CA ASP A 163 -15.91 -13.25 -16.33
C ASP A 163 -16.08 -11.89 -17.02
N LEU A 164 -15.92 -10.79 -16.27
CA LEU A 164 -15.82 -9.44 -16.83
C LEU A 164 -14.59 -9.31 -17.74
N GLU A 165 -13.43 -9.79 -17.31
CA GLU A 165 -12.21 -9.79 -18.12
C GLU A 165 -12.40 -10.58 -19.43
N LYS A 166 -12.96 -11.79 -19.36
CA LYS A 166 -13.31 -12.57 -20.55
C LYS A 166 -14.33 -11.87 -21.43
N SER A 167 -15.26 -11.11 -20.86
CA SER A 167 -16.21 -10.33 -21.65
C SER A 167 -15.50 -9.27 -22.50
N PHE A 168 -14.34 -8.76 -22.06
CA PHE A 168 -13.51 -7.83 -22.83
C PHE A 168 -12.84 -8.47 -24.05
N GLU A 169 -12.54 -9.77 -23.99
CA GLU A 169 -11.97 -10.51 -25.14
C GLU A 169 -12.93 -10.58 -26.33
N TYR A 170 -14.24 -10.40 -26.11
CA TYR A 170 -15.24 -10.37 -27.19
C TYR A 170 -15.33 -9.03 -27.92
N PHE A 171 -14.68 -7.97 -27.43
CA PHE A 171 -14.63 -6.68 -28.12
C PHE A 171 -13.39 -6.62 -29.03
N ASN A 172 -13.60 -6.46 -30.34
CA ASN A 172 -12.54 -6.34 -31.37
C ASN A 172 -11.62 -5.13 -31.13
N ASP A 173 -10.56 -4.98 -31.96
CA ASP A 173 -9.53 -3.91 -31.96
C ASP A 173 -10.01 -2.46 -31.71
N ASP A 174 -11.29 -2.16 -31.95
CA ASP A 174 -11.93 -0.88 -31.62
C ASP A 174 -12.04 -0.63 -30.09
N PHE A 175 -11.96 -1.68 -29.26
CA PHE A 175 -11.98 -1.60 -27.80
C PHE A 175 -10.85 -0.73 -27.26
N LEU A 176 -9.64 -0.84 -27.82
CA LEU A 176 -8.47 -0.05 -27.41
C LEU A 176 -8.72 1.47 -27.47
N GLN A 177 -9.61 1.94 -28.34
CA GLN A 177 -9.92 3.37 -28.49
C GLN A 177 -10.89 3.90 -27.42
N ILE A 178 -11.68 3.03 -26.81
CA ILE A 178 -12.72 3.38 -25.84
C ILE A 178 -12.52 2.76 -24.45
N GLN A 179 -11.47 1.95 -24.30
CA GLN A 179 -11.12 1.19 -23.11
C GLN A 179 -11.15 2.06 -21.84
N ASP A 180 -10.52 3.23 -21.86
CA ASP A 180 -10.44 4.11 -20.68
C ASP A 180 -11.83 4.58 -20.21
N LYS A 181 -12.72 4.96 -21.14
CA LYS A 181 -14.10 5.40 -20.81
C LYS A 181 -14.93 4.25 -20.21
N VAL A 182 -14.69 3.05 -20.73
CA VAL A 182 -15.35 1.83 -20.27
C VAL A 182 -14.84 1.46 -18.87
N LEU A 183 -13.53 1.37 -18.66
CA LEU A 183 -12.90 1.10 -17.36
C LEU A 183 -13.32 2.12 -16.30
N PHE A 184 -13.35 3.41 -16.64
CA PHE A 184 -13.83 4.46 -15.73
C PHE A 184 -15.29 4.23 -15.31
N SER A 185 -16.18 3.92 -16.25
CA SER A 185 -17.58 3.64 -15.95
C SER A 185 -17.75 2.42 -15.04
N LEU A 186 -16.98 1.36 -15.32
CA LEU A 186 -17.00 0.11 -14.57
C LEU A 186 -16.46 0.29 -13.15
N SER A 187 -15.39 1.07 -12.98
CA SER A 187 -14.82 1.38 -11.67
C SER A 187 -15.87 1.94 -10.70
N ASN A 188 -16.90 2.63 -11.23
CA ASN A 188 -18.01 3.17 -10.45
C ASN A 188 -19.12 2.16 -10.16
N LEU A 189 -19.32 1.17 -11.03
CA LEU A 189 -20.43 0.20 -10.97
C LEU A 189 -20.11 -1.10 -10.24
N VAL A 190 -18.84 -1.54 -10.25
CA VAL A 190 -18.41 -2.77 -9.56
C VAL A 190 -18.56 -2.57 -8.04
N ASP A 191 -19.17 -3.56 -7.38
CA ASP A 191 -19.37 -3.58 -5.94
C ASP A 191 -18.15 -4.11 -5.17
N GLU A 192 -18.11 -3.82 -3.88
CA GLU A 192 -16.97 -4.15 -3.01
C GLU A 192 -16.78 -5.66 -2.89
N PHE A 193 -17.87 -6.42 -2.85
CA PHE A 193 -17.87 -7.88 -2.67
C PHE A 193 -17.18 -8.60 -3.82
N ASN A 194 -17.43 -8.20 -5.08
CA ASN A 194 -16.76 -8.76 -6.25
C ASN A 194 -15.26 -8.40 -6.31
N ILE A 195 -14.85 -7.30 -5.69
CA ILE A 195 -13.42 -6.92 -5.64
C ILE A 195 -12.69 -7.72 -4.56
N PHE A 196 -13.35 -8.03 -3.44
CA PHE A 196 -12.75 -8.79 -2.34
C PHE A 196 -12.39 -10.22 -2.75
N SER A 197 -13.28 -10.90 -3.47
CA SER A 197 -13.00 -12.23 -4.01
C SER A 197 -11.79 -12.20 -4.94
N CYS A 198 -11.65 -11.17 -5.76
CA CYS A 198 -10.54 -11.04 -6.70
C CYS A 198 -9.22 -10.59 -6.06
N LEU A 199 -9.26 -9.83 -4.96
CA LEU A 199 -8.06 -9.55 -4.16
C LEU A 199 -7.50 -10.80 -3.47
N GLN A 200 -8.29 -11.87 -3.34
CA GLN A 200 -7.81 -13.18 -2.86
C GLN A 200 -7.12 -13.99 -3.96
N GLU A 201 -7.48 -13.76 -5.22
CA GLU A 201 -6.94 -14.45 -6.40
C GLU A 201 -5.90 -13.57 -7.10
N LYS A 202 -4.61 -13.83 -6.85
CA LYS A 202 -3.48 -12.99 -7.33
C LYS A 202 -3.48 -12.72 -8.84
N GLU A 203 -4.07 -13.60 -9.65
CA GLU A 203 -4.14 -13.50 -11.11
C GLU A 203 -5.00 -12.31 -11.59
N ASN A 204 -5.97 -11.86 -10.78
CA ASN A 204 -6.91 -10.80 -11.16
C ASN A 204 -6.42 -9.37 -10.80
N ILE A 205 -5.23 -9.26 -10.19
CA ILE A 205 -4.71 -7.99 -9.68
C ILE A 205 -4.35 -7.02 -10.82
N GLU A 206 -3.81 -7.52 -11.93
CA GLU A 206 -3.48 -6.69 -13.08
C GLU A 206 -4.74 -6.04 -13.68
N PHE A 207 -5.83 -6.80 -13.77
CA PHE A 207 -7.10 -6.30 -14.24
C PHE A 207 -7.71 -5.26 -13.28
N LEU A 208 -7.66 -5.49 -11.96
CA LEU A 208 -8.09 -4.50 -10.97
C LEU A 208 -7.31 -3.18 -11.10
N ASN A 209 -6.00 -3.25 -11.32
CA ASN A 209 -5.19 -2.07 -11.55
C ASN A 209 -5.63 -1.30 -12.80
N LYS A 210 -5.87 -2.01 -13.92
CA LYS A 210 -6.41 -1.40 -15.14
C LYS A 210 -7.77 -0.75 -14.88
N LEU A 211 -8.68 -1.48 -14.23
CA LEU A 211 -10.03 -1.04 -13.88
C LEU A 211 -10.05 0.25 -13.05
N PHE A 212 -9.12 0.37 -12.08
CA PHE A 212 -9.07 1.49 -11.15
C PHE A 212 -8.01 2.55 -11.49
N THR A 213 -7.42 2.50 -12.69
CA THR A 213 -6.38 3.45 -13.13
C THR A 213 -6.81 4.92 -12.91
N ASP A 214 -8.07 5.22 -13.22
CA ASP A 214 -8.66 6.57 -13.14
C ASP A 214 -9.49 6.81 -11.86
N ASN A 215 -9.61 5.81 -10.98
CA ASN A 215 -10.40 5.90 -9.74
C ASN A 215 -9.65 5.33 -8.52
N LYS A 216 -8.42 5.79 -8.32
CA LYS A 216 -7.51 5.33 -7.25
C LYS A 216 -8.04 5.60 -5.84
N ILE A 217 -8.86 6.63 -5.65
CA ILE A 217 -9.44 6.96 -4.34
C ILE A 217 -10.44 5.88 -3.92
N LYS A 218 -11.42 5.55 -4.78
CA LYS A 218 -12.38 4.46 -4.51
C LYS A 218 -11.63 3.14 -4.31
N TYR A 219 -10.63 2.84 -5.13
CA TYR A 219 -9.88 1.59 -4.99
C TYR A 219 -9.14 1.50 -3.66
N LYS A 220 -8.56 2.61 -3.18
CA LYS A 220 -7.94 2.69 -1.86
C LYS A 220 -8.96 2.43 -0.74
N GLU A 221 -10.15 3.03 -0.80
CA GLU A 221 -11.22 2.81 0.18
C GLU A 221 -11.65 1.34 0.21
N ILE A 222 -11.83 0.72 -0.95
CA ILE A 222 -12.22 -0.70 -1.05
C ILE A 222 -11.13 -1.62 -0.49
N ILE A 223 -9.86 -1.39 -0.83
CA ILE A 223 -8.75 -2.15 -0.23
C ILE A 223 -8.72 -1.94 1.29
N LEU A 224 -8.95 -0.72 1.78
CA LEU A 224 -9.03 -0.46 3.22
C LEU A 224 -10.14 -1.29 3.86
N THR A 225 -11.36 -1.26 3.31
CA THR A 225 -12.50 -2.06 3.81
C THR A 225 -12.19 -3.56 3.76
N PHE A 226 -11.58 -4.05 2.68
CA PHE A 226 -11.15 -5.44 2.55
C PHE A 226 -10.18 -5.86 3.67
N LEU A 227 -9.16 -5.04 3.92
CA LEU A 227 -8.20 -5.28 4.99
C LEU A 227 -8.86 -5.18 6.36
N GLN A 228 -9.85 -4.30 6.51
CA GLN A 228 -10.64 -4.18 7.73
C GLN A 228 -11.46 -5.43 8.03
N GLU A 229 -12.10 -6.01 7.03
CA GLU A 229 -12.89 -7.23 7.18
C GLU A 229 -12.02 -8.48 7.35
N LYS A 230 -11.04 -8.67 6.45
CA LYS A 230 -10.18 -9.86 6.45
C LYS A 230 -9.34 -10.00 7.72
N TYR A 231 -8.83 -8.88 8.24
CA TYR A 231 -7.95 -8.88 9.42
C TYR A 231 -8.60 -8.27 10.66
N SER A 232 -9.92 -8.01 10.63
CA SER A 232 -10.66 -7.42 11.75
C SER A 232 -9.99 -6.13 12.28
N TYR A 233 -9.69 -5.16 11.43
CA TYR A 233 -8.85 -3.99 11.75
C TYR A 233 -9.34 -3.11 12.90
N ASN A 234 -10.66 -3.01 13.13
CA ASN A 234 -11.22 -2.35 14.32
C ASN A 234 -10.88 -3.09 15.64
N SER A 235 -10.54 -4.37 15.54
CA SER A 235 -9.96 -5.15 16.63
C SER A 235 -8.44 -5.02 16.70
N LEU A 236 -7.71 -4.87 15.59
CA LEU A 236 -6.24 -4.63 15.59
C LEU A 236 -5.83 -3.42 16.42
N VAL A 237 -6.61 -2.33 16.37
CA VAL A 237 -6.38 -1.12 17.20
C VAL A 237 -6.68 -1.36 18.70
N LYS A 238 -7.41 -2.44 19.01
CA LYS A 238 -7.80 -2.86 20.38
C LYS A 238 -7.10 -4.14 20.85
N ILE A 239 -6.24 -4.74 20.03
CA ILE A 239 -5.50 -5.94 20.39
C ILE A 239 -4.44 -5.51 21.41
N THR A 240 -4.60 -5.97 22.65
CA THR A 240 -3.61 -5.81 23.71
C THR A 240 -2.51 -6.89 23.66
N ASP A 241 -2.66 -7.90 22.80
CA ASP A 241 -1.68 -8.96 22.60
C ASP A 241 -0.68 -8.56 21.51
N GLU A 242 0.51 -8.17 21.96
CA GLU A 242 1.62 -7.67 21.14
C GLU A 242 1.99 -8.67 20.03
N ASN A 243 1.98 -9.98 20.34
CA ASN A 243 2.37 -11.03 19.39
C ASN A 243 1.31 -11.23 18.30
N LEU A 244 0.03 -11.13 18.64
CA LEU A 244 -1.06 -11.25 17.66
C LEU A 244 -1.03 -10.09 16.66
N TYR A 245 -0.79 -8.86 17.14
CA TYR A 245 -0.67 -7.67 16.29
C TYR A 245 0.48 -7.81 15.27
N VAL A 246 1.67 -8.19 15.75
CA VAL A 246 2.85 -8.39 14.89
C VAL A 246 2.65 -9.52 13.89
N ASN A 247 2.04 -10.64 14.29
CA ASN A 247 1.75 -11.77 13.41
C ASN A 247 0.77 -11.43 12.29
N ILE A 248 -0.23 -10.60 12.55
CA ILE A 248 -1.19 -10.17 11.52
C ILE A 248 -0.51 -9.26 10.49
N ILE A 249 0.28 -8.28 10.95
CA ILE A 249 1.03 -7.36 10.07
C ILE A 249 2.05 -8.15 9.23
N LEU A 250 2.66 -9.19 9.80
CA LEU A 250 3.52 -10.13 9.10
C LEU A 250 2.81 -10.98 8.05
N ALA A 251 1.62 -11.50 8.38
CA ALA A 251 0.81 -12.27 7.45
C ALA A 251 0.39 -11.40 6.25
N MET A 252 -0.02 -10.15 6.51
CA MET A 252 -0.29 -9.16 5.47
C MET A 252 0.95 -8.95 4.58
N TYR A 253 2.13 -8.70 5.16
CA TYR A 253 3.34 -8.52 4.35
C TYR A 253 3.66 -9.73 3.47
N LYS A 254 3.65 -10.94 4.04
CA LYS A 254 3.96 -12.17 3.29
C LYS A 254 3.01 -12.40 2.11
N GLU A 255 1.73 -12.10 2.30
CA GLU A 255 0.72 -12.30 1.27
C GLU A 255 0.90 -11.29 0.10
N TYR A 256 1.27 -10.05 0.42
CA TYR A 256 1.25 -8.92 -0.52
C TYR A 256 2.64 -8.41 -0.97
N LYS A 257 3.76 -8.95 -0.46
CA LYS A 257 5.13 -8.54 -0.88
C LYS A 257 5.42 -8.80 -2.37
N GLU A 258 4.78 -9.82 -2.95
CA GLU A 258 4.92 -10.22 -4.36
C GLU A 258 3.91 -9.51 -5.28
N VAL A 259 3.09 -8.61 -4.71
CA VAL A 259 1.99 -7.97 -5.45
C VAL A 259 2.46 -6.64 -6.03
N ASP A 260 1.75 -6.18 -7.07
CA ASP A 260 2.01 -4.96 -7.83
C ASP A 260 2.31 -3.70 -6.96
N GLN A 261 3.11 -2.79 -7.52
CA GLN A 261 3.60 -1.56 -6.89
C GLN A 261 2.47 -0.68 -6.31
N PHE A 262 1.30 -0.63 -6.95
CA PHE A 262 0.17 0.16 -6.47
C PHE A 262 -0.40 -0.41 -5.17
N ILE A 263 -0.63 -1.73 -5.12
CA ILE A 263 -1.12 -2.41 -3.93
C ILE A 263 -0.10 -2.28 -2.78
N LYS A 264 1.20 -2.41 -3.06
CA LYS A 264 2.26 -2.08 -2.10
C LYS A 264 2.11 -0.67 -1.54
N THR A 265 1.84 0.32 -2.40
CA THR A 265 1.65 1.72 -2.00
C THR A 265 0.42 1.89 -1.10
N VAL A 266 -0.67 1.15 -1.36
CA VAL A 266 -1.85 1.15 -0.50
C VAL A 266 -1.55 0.49 0.85
N PHE A 267 -0.84 -0.64 0.89
CA PHE A 267 -0.39 -1.25 2.15
C PHE A 267 0.51 -0.34 2.96
N VAL A 268 1.49 0.31 2.32
CA VAL A 268 2.34 1.35 2.91
C VAL A 268 1.47 2.46 3.52
N SER A 269 0.37 2.85 2.85
CA SER A 269 -0.55 3.86 3.37
C SER A 269 -1.38 3.37 4.57
N VAL A 270 -1.75 2.09 4.60
CA VAL A 270 -2.43 1.44 5.73
C VAL A 270 -1.50 1.41 6.94
N PHE A 271 -0.23 1.01 6.75
CA PHE A 271 0.78 1.00 7.80
C PHE A 271 1.05 2.39 8.37
N LYS A 272 1.08 3.43 7.53
CA LYS A 272 1.17 4.83 7.99
C LYS A 272 -0.02 5.27 8.84
N GLY A 273 -1.22 4.74 8.57
CA GLY A 273 -2.44 5.05 9.31
C GLY A 273 -2.57 4.30 10.64
N LEU A 274 -1.79 3.24 10.84
CA LEU A 274 -1.89 2.33 11.99
C LEU A 274 -1.25 2.86 13.28
N ASP A 275 -0.58 4.01 13.26
CA ASP A 275 0.19 4.59 14.37
C ASP A 275 0.95 3.52 15.18
N ILE A 276 1.81 2.79 14.46
CA ILE A 276 2.45 1.58 14.95
C ILE A 276 3.28 1.88 16.19
N ASN A 277 2.85 1.39 17.36
CA ASN A 277 3.65 1.45 18.57
C ASN A 277 4.88 0.53 18.42
N TYR A 278 6.06 1.14 18.46
CA TYR A 278 7.33 0.44 18.26
C TYR A 278 7.65 -0.54 19.38
N GLU A 279 7.15 -0.32 20.61
CA GLU A 279 7.39 -1.20 21.75
C GLU A 279 6.87 -2.62 21.48
N TYR A 280 5.70 -2.74 20.84
CA TYR A 280 5.13 -4.03 20.46
C TYR A 280 6.03 -4.80 19.48
N PHE A 281 6.61 -4.11 18.50
CA PHE A 281 7.49 -4.75 17.51
C PHE A 281 8.84 -5.16 18.10
N VAL A 282 9.36 -4.40 19.06
CA VAL A 282 10.62 -4.74 19.75
C VAL A 282 10.44 -5.84 20.77
N ASN A 283 9.36 -5.83 21.55
CA ASN A 283 9.12 -6.90 22.51
C ASN A 283 8.84 -8.23 21.79
N SER A 284 8.19 -8.18 20.62
CA SER A 284 7.99 -9.33 19.73
C SER A 284 9.15 -9.57 18.76
N LEU A 285 10.28 -8.86 18.87
CA LEU A 285 11.42 -9.04 17.96
C LEU A 285 12.15 -10.37 18.20
N ASP A 286 11.93 -11.03 19.34
CA ASP A 286 12.30 -12.43 19.56
C ASP A 286 11.59 -13.37 18.56
N CYS A 287 10.41 -12.99 18.06
CA CYS A 287 9.69 -13.68 16.98
C CYS A 287 10.26 -13.34 15.58
N VAL A 288 10.75 -12.10 15.41
CA VAL A 288 11.36 -11.58 14.16
C VAL A 288 12.73 -12.22 13.88
N THR A 289 13.40 -12.75 14.91
CA THR A 289 14.63 -13.55 14.77
C THR A 289 14.42 -15.02 14.45
N SER A 290 13.17 -15.47 14.19
CA SER A 290 13.01 -16.75 13.50
C SER A 290 13.71 -16.64 12.15
N ARG A 291 14.66 -17.55 11.87
CA ARG A 291 15.69 -17.55 10.81
C ARG A 291 15.17 -17.46 9.37
N SER A 292 14.26 -16.55 9.09
CA SER A 292 13.63 -16.33 7.80
C SER A 292 13.96 -14.93 7.31
N THR A 293 14.50 -14.89 6.09
CA THR A 293 14.91 -13.66 5.40
C THR A 293 13.76 -12.67 5.23
N ASP A 294 12.55 -13.19 5.08
CA ASP A 294 11.32 -12.41 4.92
C ASP A 294 11.05 -11.50 6.14
N LEU A 295 11.39 -11.95 7.34
CA LEU A 295 11.23 -11.18 8.57
C LEU A 295 12.26 -10.06 8.71
N TYR A 296 13.48 -10.30 8.22
CA TYR A 296 14.55 -9.32 8.26
C TYR A 296 14.25 -8.14 7.33
N GLU A 297 13.80 -8.43 6.11
CA GLU A 297 13.35 -7.41 5.17
C GLU A 297 12.16 -6.63 5.71
N PHE A 298 11.16 -7.34 6.26
CA PHE A 298 9.99 -6.74 6.86
C PHE A 298 10.32 -5.79 8.02
N SER A 299 11.28 -6.12 8.88
CA SER A 299 11.72 -5.22 9.96
C SER A 299 12.22 -3.87 9.43
N GLY A 300 12.95 -3.88 8.32
CA GLY A 300 13.40 -2.67 7.64
C GLY A 300 12.26 -1.90 6.98
N ILE A 301 11.23 -2.58 6.47
CA ILE A 301 10.04 -1.96 5.91
C ILE A 301 9.22 -1.27 7.01
N ILE A 302 9.00 -1.95 8.14
CA ILE A 302 8.32 -1.39 9.31
C ILE A 302 9.02 -0.14 9.82
N TYR A 303 10.34 -0.12 9.81
CA TYR A 303 11.12 1.04 10.21
C TYR A 303 10.68 2.34 9.50
N ASN A 304 10.23 2.25 8.24
CA ASN A 304 9.76 3.42 7.49
C ASN A 304 8.43 3.98 8.00
N PHE A 305 7.68 3.20 8.77
CA PHE A 305 6.38 3.56 9.34
C PHE A 305 6.45 3.96 10.80
N ILE A 306 7.55 3.66 11.49
CA ILE A 306 7.76 4.06 12.87
C ILE A 306 8.03 5.57 12.93
N SER A 307 7.27 6.28 13.77
CA SER A 307 7.45 7.70 14.07
C SER A 307 8.71 7.93 14.92
N GLU A 308 8.93 7.10 15.95
CA GLU A 308 10.06 7.16 16.88
C GLU A 308 11.28 6.32 16.44
N LYS A 309 11.79 6.64 15.25
CA LYS A 309 12.90 5.94 14.59
C LYS A 309 14.16 5.72 15.44
N GLU A 310 14.51 6.68 16.28
CA GLU A 310 15.69 6.64 17.15
C GLU A 310 15.50 5.67 18.33
N MET A 311 14.30 5.64 18.91
CA MET A 311 13.97 4.72 20.01
C MET A 311 13.97 3.27 19.54
N TYR A 312 13.40 3.03 18.35
CA TYR A 312 13.42 1.73 17.72
C TYR A 312 14.85 1.26 17.40
N GLU A 313 15.73 2.13 16.86
CA GLU A 313 17.16 1.80 16.66
C GLU A 313 17.84 1.45 17.99
N GLN A 314 17.63 2.24 19.04
CA GLN A 314 18.25 2.02 20.33
C GLN A 314 17.81 0.69 20.95
N GLN A 315 16.54 0.33 20.81
CA GLN A 315 16.02 -0.94 21.28
C GLN A 315 16.54 -2.13 20.46
N LEU A 316 16.53 -2.05 19.13
CA LEU A 316 17.15 -3.06 18.26
C LEU A 316 18.61 -3.33 18.65
N ARG A 317 19.35 -2.26 18.92
CA ARG A 317 20.73 -2.33 19.37
C ARG A 317 20.87 -2.98 20.75
N LYS A 318 19.98 -2.70 21.70
CA LYS A 318 19.96 -3.39 23.01
C LYS A 318 19.76 -4.88 22.83
N THR A 319 18.80 -5.28 22.00
CA THR A 319 18.51 -6.70 21.73
C THR A 319 19.66 -7.39 21.00
N LEU A 320 20.29 -6.72 20.02
CA LEU A 320 21.50 -7.20 19.35
C LEU A 320 22.62 -7.47 20.37
N CYS A 321 22.95 -6.50 21.23
CA CYS A 321 23.97 -6.69 22.26
C CYS A 321 23.64 -7.86 23.19
N PHE A 322 22.38 -8.01 23.59
CA PHE A 322 21.94 -9.13 24.42
C PHE A 322 22.14 -10.48 23.75
N ARG A 323 21.74 -10.62 22.48
CA ARG A 323 21.89 -11.89 21.76
C ARG A 323 23.35 -12.24 21.51
N LEU A 324 24.18 -11.25 21.21
CA LEU A 324 25.62 -11.44 21.02
C LEU A 324 26.31 -11.87 22.33
N ILE A 325 26.13 -11.13 23.42
CA ILE A 325 26.81 -11.42 24.70
C ILE A 325 26.39 -12.79 25.25
N ASN A 326 25.11 -13.15 25.13
CA ASN A 326 24.61 -14.44 25.62
C ASN A 326 24.77 -15.60 24.61
N ASN A 327 25.45 -15.37 23.47
CA ASN A 327 25.64 -16.36 22.40
C ASN A 327 24.33 -17.02 21.92
N ILE A 328 23.23 -16.25 21.85
CA ILE A 328 21.91 -16.73 21.39
C ILE A 328 21.89 -16.90 19.87
N THR A 329 22.73 -16.14 19.15
CA THR A 329 22.81 -16.09 17.68
C THR A 329 24.26 -15.99 17.24
N THR A 330 24.53 -16.30 15.96
CA THR A 330 25.88 -16.13 15.40
C THR A 330 26.07 -14.74 14.81
N VAL A 331 27.33 -14.32 14.69
CA VAL A 331 27.70 -13.03 14.11
C VAL A 331 27.25 -12.94 12.65
N GLU A 332 27.32 -14.04 11.90
CA GLU A 332 26.91 -14.11 10.49
C GLU A 332 25.39 -13.94 10.32
N GLU A 333 24.60 -14.52 11.23
CA GLU A 333 23.14 -14.36 11.23
C GLU A 333 22.74 -12.90 11.47
N GLU A 334 23.37 -12.24 12.43
CA GLU A 334 23.12 -10.82 12.73
C GLU A 334 23.61 -9.90 11.62
N GLU A 335 24.75 -10.20 11.01
CA GLU A 335 25.26 -9.44 9.86
C GLU A 335 24.29 -9.53 8.68
N LYS A 336 23.71 -10.70 8.43
CA LYS A 336 22.67 -10.89 7.42
C LYS A 336 21.41 -10.07 7.73
N PHE A 337 20.95 -10.10 8.99
CA PHE A 337 19.82 -9.29 9.45
C PHE A 337 20.06 -7.79 9.22
N ILE A 338 21.18 -7.27 9.73
CA ILE A 338 21.49 -5.82 9.65
C ILE A 338 21.65 -5.37 8.20
N ASN A 339 22.23 -6.21 7.33
CA ASN A 339 22.36 -5.89 5.91
C ASN A 339 21.00 -5.76 5.20
N LEU A 340 20.03 -6.63 5.51
CA LEU A 340 18.67 -6.52 4.96
C LEU A 340 17.89 -5.35 5.57
N TYR A 341 18.02 -5.13 6.88
CA TYR A 341 17.46 -3.95 7.55
C TYR A 341 17.98 -2.64 6.94
N LYS A 342 19.28 -2.57 6.67
CA LYS A 342 19.97 -1.41 6.08
C LYS A 342 19.41 -1.02 4.71
N VAL A 343 18.95 -1.96 3.88
CA VAL A 343 18.35 -1.66 2.56
C VAL A 343 17.18 -0.69 2.69
N ASN A 344 16.34 -0.87 3.71
CA ASN A 344 15.13 -0.09 3.91
C ASN A 344 15.29 1.06 4.91
N ALA A 345 16.11 0.89 5.96
CA ALA A 345 16.31 1.89 7.00
C ALA A 345 17.44 2.90 6.70
N GLY A 346 18.39 2.53 5.85
CA GLY A 346 19.55 3.35 5.49
C GLY A 346 20.74 3.22 6.43
N ASP A 347 21.87 3.84 6.03
CA ASP A 347 23.15 3.75 6.76
C ASP A 347 23.11 4.44 8.13
N VAL A 348 22.38 5.55 8.24
CA VAL A 348 22.31 6.38 9.46
C VAL A 348 21.83 5.59 10.68
N TYR A 349 21.00 4.56 10.46
CA TYR A 349 20.38 3.79 11.54
C TYR A 349 20.92 2.36 11.66
N SER A 350 21.79 1.94 10.73
CA SER A 350 22.42 0.61 10.75
C SER A 350 23.90 0.65 11.17
N TYR A 351 24.58 1.79 11.02
CA TYR A 351 26.03 1.86 11.26
C TYR A 351 26.43 1.49 12.69
N LYS A 352 25.65 1.86 13.73
CA LYS A 352 25.98 1.51 15.12
C LYS A 352 25.93 -0.01 15.34
N MET A 353 24.92 -0.68 14.79
CA MET A 353 24.78 -2.13 14.85
C MET A 353 25.92 -2.85 14.12
N LEU A 354 26.31 -2.38 12.93
CA LEU A 354 27.47 -2.91 12.21
C LEU A 354 28.78 -2.74 13.00
N ASN A 355 28.96 -1.59 13.65
CA ASN A 355 30.13 -1.35 14.50
C ASN A 355 30.15 -2.24 15.75
N ILE A 356 28.98 -2.56 16.32
CA ILE A 356 28.88 -3.53 17.43
C ILE A 356 29.35 -4.92 16.98
N LEU A 357 28.94 -5.38 15.80
CA LEU A 357 29.45 -6.63 15.24
C LEU A 357 30.96 -6.60 15.01
N GLU A 358 31.48 -5.47 14.51
CA GLU A 358 32.91 -5.29 14.30
C GLU A 358 33.70 -5.35 15.63
N ASP A 359 33.21 -4.70 16.68
CA ASP A 359 33.79 -4.76 18.02
C ASP A 359 33.78 -6.20 18.55
N PHE A 360 32.66 -6.91 18.35
CA PHE A 360 32.50 -8.30 18.77
C PHE A 360 33.42 -9.27 18.00
N LYS A 361 33.73 -8.99 16.73
CA LYS A 361 34.71 -9.74 15.93
C LYS A 361 36.16 -9.51 16.40
N LYS A 362 36.45 -8.38 17.05
CA LYS A 362 37.80 -7.95 17.48
C LYS A 362 38.21 -8.43 18.87
N ARG A 363 37.57 -9.48 19.40
CA ARG A 363 37.92 -10.06 20.70
C ARG A 363 39.35 -10.60 20.67
N ILE A 364 40.07 -10.38 21.76
CA ILE A 364 41.46 -10.80 21.91
C ILE A 364 41.59 -11.72 23.12
N ILE A 365 42.57 -12.63 23.06
CA ILE A 365 42.90 -13.50 24.19
C ILE A 365 44.09 -12.87 24.92
N PHE A 366 43.89 -12.59 26.21
CA PHE A 366 44.90 -12.03 27.11
C PHE A 366 44.95 -12.80 28.42
N ASN A 367 46.08 -13.43 28.75
CA ASN A 367 46.25 -14.24 29.96
C ASN A 367 45.09 -15.24 30.19
N ASN A 368 44.76 -16.02 29.14
CA ASN A 368 43.65 -16.99 29.13
C ASN A 368 42.25 -16.39 29.37
N SER A 369 42.11 -15.08 29.27
CA SER A 369 40.83 -14.37 29.34
C SER A 369 40.51 -13.75 27.98
N GLU A 370 39.28 -13.89 27.52
CA GLU A 370 38.81 -13.17 26.33
C GLU A 370 38.43 -11.74 26.73
N ILE A 371 39.05 -10.75 26.09
CA ILE A 371 38.79 -9.33 26.34
C ILE A 371 38.17 -8.72 25.08
N MET A 372 37.04 -8.05 25.26
CA MET A 372 36.33 -7.32 24.22
C MET A 372 36.37 -5.82 24.50
N MET A 373 36.97 -5.06 23.59
CA MET A 373 36.96 -3.60 23.66
C MET A 373 35.71 -3.07 22.95
N ILE A 374 34.81 -2.43 23.71
CA ILE A 374 33.56 -1.89 23.18
C ILE A 374 33.57 -0.36 23.11
N ARG A 375 33.04 0.19 22.02
CA ARG A 375 32.90 1.65 21.85
C ARG A 375 31.68 2.17 22.63
N LYS A 376 31.91 2.88 23.74
CA LYS A 376 30.86 3.36 24.68
C LYS A 376 29.64 4.00 24.00
N PHE A 377 29.85 4.88 23.02
CA PHE A 377 28.74 5.63 22.38
C PHE A 377 27.98 4.83 21.32
N GLN A 378 28.53 3.70 20.89
CA GLN A 378 27.91 2.86 19.89
C GLN A 378 27.11 1.74 20.53
N TRP A 379 27.61 1.15 21.62
CA TRP A 379 26.90 0.12 22.36
C TRP A 379 25.69 0.67 23.13
N ALA A 380 24.79 -0.22 23.52
CA ALA A 380 23.74 0.13 24.47
C ALA A 380 24.35 0.55 25.82
N GLU A 381 23.63 1.36 26.59
CA GLU A 381 24.03 1.65 27.96
C GLU A 381 23.71 0.46 28.86
N PHE A 382 24.71 0.02 29.61
CA PHE A 382 24.59 -1.06 30.58
C PHE A 382 24.86 -0.56 31.99
N GLU A 383 24.19 -1.17 32.96
CA GLU A 383 24.58 -1.02 34.35
C GLU A 383 25.99 -1.59 34.55
N ASN A 384 26.76 -0.93 35.41
CA ASN A 384 28.10 -1.36 35.72
C ASN A 384 28.40 -1.15 37.20
N THR A 385 28.92 -2.19 37.84
CA THR A 385 29.40 -2.17 39.21
C THR A 385 30.65 -3.03 39.26
N ASN A 386 31.68 -2.59 39.99
CA ASN A 386 32.84 -3.44 40.20
C ASN A 386 32.44 -4.63 41.09
N VAL A 387 32.67 -5.86 40.61
CA VAL A 387 32.35 -7.08 41.35
C VAL A 387 33.41 -7.35 42.43
N PHE A 388 34.60 -6.74 42.35
CA PHE A 388 35.72 -6.90 43.29
C PHE A 388 36.17 -8.35 43.44
N LEU A 389 36.81 -8.89 42.40
CA LEU A 389 37.41 -10.22 42.41
C LEU A 389 38.92 -10.07 42.26
N LYS A 390 39.70 -10.56 43.24
CA LYS A 390 41.16 -10.37 43.28
C LYS A 390 41.88 -10.85 42.01
N SER A 391 41.44 -11.98 41.44
CA SER A 391 41.99 -12.51 40.19
C SER A 391 41.70 -11.60 39.00
N LEU A 392 40.46 -11.09 38.90
CA LEU A 392 40.03 -10.16 37.86
C LEU A 392 40.72 -8.81 37.99
N ASP A 393 40.81 -8.24 39.20
CA ASP A 393 41.44 -6.93 39.41
C ASP A 393 42.93 -6.93 39.04
N ASN A 394 43.62 -8.06 39.27
CA ASN A 394 44.98 -8.27 38.80
C ASN A 394 45.06 -8.35 37.27
N LEU A 395 44.11 -9.03 36.62
CA LEU A 395 44.02 -9.09 35.15
C LEU A 395 43.80 -7.68 34.56
N LYS A 396 42.83 -6.94 35.11
CA LYS A 396 42.48 -5.57 34.69
C LYS A 396 43.70 -4.66 34.75
N LYS A 397 44.41 -4.66 35.87
CA LYS A 397 45.62 -3.84 36.06
C LYS A 397 46.72 -4.20 35.06
N LYS A 398 47.00 -5.50 34.86
CA LYS A 398 48.00 -5.95 33.87
C LYS A 398 47.66 -5.49 32.46
N TYR A 399 46.37 -5.56 32.09
CA TYR A 399 45.91 -5.16 30.78
C TYR A 399 45.98 -3.64 30.58
N GLU A 400 45.56 -2.87 31.60
CA GLU A 400 45.68 -1.41 31.59
C GLU A 400 47.13 -0.95 31.46
N ASP A 401 48.06 -1.59 32.19
CA ASP A 401 49.50 -1.31 32.11
C ASP A 401 50.08 -1.62 30.71
N GLU A 402 49.51 -2.59 29.99
CA GLU A 402 49.93 -2.95 28.63
C GLU A 402 49.38 -1.98 27.58
N ILE A 403 48.10 -1.61 27.66
CA ILE A 403 47.46 -0.68 26.73
C ILE A 403 47.92 0.76 26.95
N ALA A 404 48.18 1.18 28.19
CA ALA A 404 48.65 2.52 28.51
C ALA A 404 49.96 2.90 27.79
N LYS A 405 50.73 1.90 27.35
CA LYS A 405 51.97 2.10 26.57
C LYS A 405 51.72 2.56 25.13
N PHE A 406 50.52 2.34 24.59
CA PHE A 406 50.23 2.53 23.17
C PHE A 406 49.06 3.48 22.89
N GLU A 407 48.15 3.69 23.84
CA GLU A 407 46.91 4.44 23.56
C GLU A 407 46.53 5.46 24.64
N ARG A 408 46.12 6.67 24.22
CA ARG A 408 45.49 7.69 25.08
C ARG A 408 44.01 7.39 25.32
N LYS A 409 43.66 6.16 25.70
CA LYS A 409 42.26 5.74 25.93
C LYS A 409 41.99 5.57 27.43
N LYS A 410 40.83 6.05 27.89
CA LYS A 410 40.30 5.74 29.22
C LYS A 410 39.51 4.45 29.14
N ILE A 411 39.98 3.42 29.84
CA ILE A 411 39.30 2.12 29.92
C ILE A 411 38.25 2.18 31.04
N ILE A 412 37.08 1.60 30.77
CA ILE A 412 36.03 1.39 31.77
C ILE A 412 35.65 -0.08 31.69
N TRP A 413 35.92 -0.82 32.77
CA TRP A 413 35.61 -2.25 32.85
C TRP A 413 34.14 -2.46 33.15
N MET A 414 33.49 -3.34 32.37
CA MET A 414 32.07 -3.66 32.46
C MET A 414 31.86 -5.05 33.07
N ASP A 415 32.05 -5.16 34.38
CA ASP A 415 32.07 -6.46 35.06
C ASP A 415 30.74 -7.21 34.97
N LEU A 416 29.62 -6.49 35.00
CA LEU A 416 28.28 -7.10 34.94
C LEU A 416 27.95 -7.73 33.57
N LEU A 417 28.72 -7.42 32.53
CA LEU A 417 28.61 -8.04 31.19
C LEU A 417 29.60 -9.18 30.99
N SER A 418 30.47 -9.43 31.97
CA SER A 418 31.50 -10.45 31.88
C SER A 418 30.99 -11.76 32.47
N SER A 419 31.48 -12.86 31.92
CA SER A 419 31.21 -14.21 32.40
C SER A 419 32.50 -14.95 32.70
N VAL A 420 32.37 -16.06 33.42
CA VAL A 420 33.48 -16.93 33.77
C VAL A 420 33.04 -18.39 33.65
N ASP A 421 33.92 -19.20 33.07
CA ASP A 421 33.77 -20.65 33.06
C ASP A 421 34.41 -21.24 34.31
N VAL A 422 33.63 -22.01 35.07
CA VAL A 422 34.01 -22.53 36.38
C VAL A 422 33.64 -24.01 36.45
N GLU A 423 34.57 -24.81 36.99
CA GLU A 423 34.32 -26.19 37.34
C GLU A 423 33.80 -26.28 38.78
N ILE A 424 32.59 -26.81 38.96
CA ILE A 424 31.93 -27.03 40.26
C ILE A 424 31.51 -28.49 40.31
N PHE A 425 32.00 -29.25 41.29
CA PHE A 425 31.72 -30.69 41.44
C PHE A 425 31.94 -31.51 40.15
N ASN A 426 33.08 -31.29 39.48
CA ASN A 426 33.47 -31.92 38.20
C ASN A 426 32.54 -31.60 37.02
N LYS A 427 31.80 -30.49 37.09
CA LYS A 427 30.91 -30.02 36.04
C LYS A 427 31.26 -28.59 35.66
N ASN A 428 31.24 -28.29 34.37
CA ASN A 428 31.55 -26.97 33.85
C ASN A 428 30.28 -26.12 33.78
N PHE A 429 30.36 -24.91 34.33
CA PHE A 429 29.31 -23.91 34.30
C PHE A 429 29.85 -22.59 33.76
N THR A 430 29.08 -21.94 32.90
CA THR A 430 29.34 -20.55 32.50
C THR A 430 28.43 -19.67 33.36
N LEU A 431 29.04 -18.82 34.18
CA LEU A 431 28.37 -18.00 35.18
C LEU A 431 28.65 -16.51 34.94
N SER A 432 27.71 -15.65 35.34
CA SER A 432 28.01 -14.22 35.46
C SER A 432 29.07 -14.00 36.56
N LEU A 433 29.86 -12.92 36.48
CA LEU A 433 30.82 -12.63 37.55
C LEU A 433 30.18 -12.46 38.93
N LEU A 434 28.93 -11.97 38.97
CA LEU A 434 28.19 -11.80 40.22
C LEU A 434 27.73 -13.14 40.79
N GLN A 435 27.24 -14.06 39.95
CA GLN A 435 26.94 -15.44 40.32
C GLN A 435 28.19 -16.12 40.88
N TYR A 436 29.33 -15.99 40.18
CA TYR A 436 30.60 -16.56 40.62
C TYR A 436 31.02 -16.02 42.00
N LYS A 437 30.90 -14.72 42.24
CA LYS A 437 31.19 -14.12 43.55
C LYS A 437 30.31 -14.69 44.66
N ILE A 438 29.00 -14.83 44.40
CA ILE A 438 28.07 -15.42 45.38
C ILE A 438 28.50 -16.85 45.73
N LEU A 439 28.82 -17.67 44.74
CA LEU A 439 29.27 -19.05 44.97
C LEU A 439 30.62 -19.11 45.68
N LEU A 440 31.55 -18.20 45.38
CA LEU A 440 32.84 -18.08 46.06
C LEU A 440 32.64 -17.77 47.56
N ASN A 441 31.75 -16.84 47.88
CA ASN A 441 31.42 -16.49 49.26
C ASN A 441 30.80 -17.67 50.02
N LEU A 442 29.88 -18.40 49.38
CA LEU A 442 29.29 -19.62 49.94
C LEU A 442 30.34 -20.71 50.18
N ASN A 443 31.26 -20.91 49.23
CA ASN A 443 32.36 -21.87 49.37
C ASN A 443 33.29 -21.51 50.54
N ASN A 444 33.53 -20.21 50.77
CA ASN A 444 34.30 -19.71 51.90
C ASN A 444 33.51 -19.70 53.23
N LYS A 445 32.27 -20.20 53.24
CA LYS A 445 31.35 -20.21 54.39
C LYS A 445 31.05 -18.82 54.94
N GLU A 446 31.08 -17.80 54.09
CA GLU A 446 30.69 -16.44 54.46
C GLU A 446 29.17 -16.31 54.55
N TYR A 447 28.69 -15.65 55.60
CA TYR A 447 27.26 -15.40 55.80
C TYR A 447 26.76 -14.36 54.78
N ILE A 448 25.80 -14.75 53.94
CA ILE A 448 25.15 -13.83 53.01
C ILE A 448 23.99 -13.14 53.74
N ARG A 449 24.23 -11.92 54.23
CA ARG A 449 23.19 -11.04 54.79
C ARG A 449 23.16 -9.71 54.02
N ASN A 450 21.96 -9.13 53.89
CA ASN A 450 21.74 -7.82 53.26
C ASN A 450 22.24 -7.72 51.81
N LEU A 451 21.87 -8.68 50.97
CA LEU A 451 22.10 -8.57 49.52
C LEU A 451 21.35 -7.38 48.93
N ASP A 452 22.02 -6.63 48.06
CA ASP A 452 21.37 -5.65 47.20
C ASP A 452 20.42 -6.35 46.20
N TYR A 453 19.64 -5.54 45.48
CA TYR A 453 18.65 -6.04 44.53
C TYR A 453 19.25 -6.94 43.43
N LEU A 454 20.43 -6.58 42.90
CA LEU A 454 21.08 -7.33 41.82
C LEU A 454 21.60 -8.68 42.32
N HIS A 455 22.24 -8.71 43.49
CA HIS A 455 22.72 -9.96 44.08
C HIS A 455 21.57 -10.90 44.44
N LYS A 456 20.42 -10.38 44.91
CA LYS A 456 19.22 -11.20 45.15
C LYS A 456 18.70 -11.83 43.87
N LYS A 457 18.67 -11.08 42.76
CA LYS A 457 18.23 -11.58 41.46
C LYS A 457 19.13 -12.71 40.96
N GLU A 458 20.44 -12.54 41.01
CA GLU A 458 21.40 -13.58 40.60
C GLU A 458 21.36 -14.79 41.54
N LEU A 459 21.17 -14.59 42.85
CA LEU A 459 20.97 -15.69 43.80
C LEU A 459 19.71 -16.50 43.49
N ASN A 460 18.60 -15.85 43.12
CA ASN A 460 17.38 -16.55 42.72
C ASN A 460 17.61 -17.42 41.47
N ILE A 461 18.38 -16.96 40.50
CA ILE A 461 18.78 -17.78 39.34
C ILE A 461 19.56 -19.01 39.85
N LEU A 462 20.53 -18.84 40.74
CA LEU A 462 21.28 -19.97 41.29
C LEU A 462 20.40 -20.98 42.06
N LEU A 463 19.34 -20.51 42.72
CA LEU A 463 18.32 -21.36 43.37
C LEU A 463 17.47 -22.11 42.34
N GLU A 464 17.00 -21.43 41.28
CA GLU A 464 16.21 -22.03 40.19
C GLU A 464 16.97 -23.16 39.50
N TYR A 465 18.26 -22.95 39.26
CA TYR A 465 19.15 -23.94 38.65
C TYR A 465 19.69 -24.97 39.67
N LYS A 466 19.21 -24.94 40.92
CA LYS A 466 19.59 -25.86 42.00
C LYS A 466 21.10 -25.94 42.24
N LEU A 467 21.84 -24.85 42.01
CA LEU A 467 23.25 -24.72 42.40
C LEU A 467 23.40 -24.29 43.85
N VAL A 468 22.40 -23.55 44.34
CA VAL A 468 22.27 -23.13 45.73
C VAL A 468 20.98 -23.72 46.29
N VAL A 469 20.97 -24.06 47.57
CA VAL A 469 19.78 -24.50 48.32
C VAL A 469 19.63 -23.67 49.58
N LEU A 470 18.38 -23.39 49.94
CA LEU A 470 18.01 -22.75 51.20
C LEU A 470 17.70 -23.85 52.24
N LYS A 471 18.45 -23.89 53.33
CA LYS A 471 18.22 -24.77 54.49
C LYS A 471 18.33 -23.93 55.76
N ASP A 472 17.36 -24.04 56.67
CA ASP A 472 17.38 -23.35 57.98
C ASP A 472 17.73 -21.85 57.86
N ASP A 473 17.04 -21.14 56.97
CA ASP A 473 17.24 -19.71 56.64
C ASP A 473 18.65 -19.34 56.13
N ASN A 474 19.46 -20.32 55.72
CA ASN A 474 20.80 -20.13 55.18
C ASN A 474 20.98 -20.74 53.79
N PHE A 475 21.85 -20.13 52.99
CA PHE A 475 22.17 -20.57 51.65
C PHE A 475 23.40 -21.49 51.65
N TYR A 476 23.32 -22.60 50.94
CA TYR A 476 24.40 -23.58 50.80
C TYR A 476 24.58 -23.99 49.35
N LEU A 477 25.81 -24.38 48.98
CA LEU A 477 26.07 -25.02 47.69
C LEU A 477 25.38 -26.39 47.66
N ASN A 478 24.75 -26.70 46.53
CA ASN A 478 24.08 -27.98 46.33
C ASN A 478 25.03 -28.98 45.65
N GLU A 479 25.50 -29.96 46.42
CA GLU A 479 26.34 -31.06 45.91
C GLU A 479 25.57 -32.00 44.96
N ASP A 480 24.24 -32.09 45.14
CA ASP A 480 23.35 -32.95 44.35
C ASP A 480 22.85 -32.26 43.06
N CYS A 481 23.56 -31.24 42.55
CA CYS A 481 23.14 -30.55 41.33
C CYS A 481 23.19 -31.52 40.12
N GLU A 482 22.03 -31.94 39.63
CA GLU A 482 21.92 -32.90 38.51
C GLU A 482 22.23 -32.30 37.13
N GLY A 483 22.26 -30.96 36.99
CA GLY A 483 22.47 -30.30 35.70
C GLY A 483 23.83 -30.60 35.06
N CYS A 484 23.87 -30.83 33.75
CA CYS A 484 25.11 -30.93 32.96
C CYS A 484 25.27 -29.68 32.10
N CYS A 485 26.47 -29.09 32.06
CA CYS A 485 26.89 -28.04 31.13
C CYS A 485 25.83 -26.94 30.91
N LEU A 486 25.52 -26.18 31.96
CA LEU A 486 24.50 -25.13 31.90
C LEU A 486 25.15 -23.77 31.72
N ASN A 487 24.76 -23.05 30.66
CA ASN A 487 24.94 -21.61 30.60
C ASN A 487 23.85 -20.97 31.48
N ILE A 488 24.21 -20.63 32.72
CA ILE A 488 23.31 -20.02 33.72
C ILE A 488 23.38 -18.49 33.62
N ASN A 489 24.25 -18.00 32.73
CA ASN A 489 24.40 -16.60 32.45
C ASN A 489 23.21 -16.09 31.63
N LYS A 490 22.15 -15.70 32.34
CA LYS A 490 21.19 -14.74 31.82
C LYS A 490 21.65 -13.38 32.28
N HIS A 491 22.50 -12.71 31.51
CA HIS A 491 22.74 -11.29 31.78
C HIS A 491 21.38 -10.61 31.75
N SER A 492 20.91 -10.14 32.89
CA SER A 492 19.70 -9.34 32.90
C SER A 492 20.07 -7.95 32.40
N ILE A 493 20.09 -7.83 31.09
CA ILE A 493 20.48 -6.60 30.43
C ILE A 493 19.36 -5.59 30.64
N VAL A 494 19.81 -4.35 30.86
CA VAL A 494 19.05 -3.12 31.05
C VAL A 494 18.59 -2.88 32.50
N LYS A 495 18.79 -1.63 32.96
CA LYS A 495 17.91 -0.99 33.94
C LYS A 495 16.47 -1.36 33.59
N ASN A 496 15.90 -2.35 34.28
CA ASN A 496 14.45 -2.47 34.42
C ASN A 496 14.00 -1.33 35.33
N LYS A 497 14.14 -0.11 34.83
CA LYS A 497 13.24 0.94 35.18
C LYS A 497 12.18 0.91 34.10
N SER A 498 11.08 0.27 34.43
CA SER A 498 9.72 0.75 34.15
C SER A 498 9.47 2.22 34.63
N GLU A 499 10.56 2.96 34.90
CA GLU A 499 10.75 4.36 35.24
C GLU A 499 11.87 4.96 34.35
N PHE A 500 12.07 4.47 33.12
CA PHE A 500 12.47 5.38 32.03
C PHE A 500 11.21 6.20 31.65
N SER A 501 10.61 6.79 32.68
CA SER A 501 9.54 7.76 32.60
C SER A 501 10.11 8.92 31.81
N THR A 502 9.64 9.10 30.57
CA THR A 502 9.39 10.36 29.85
C THR A 502 10.45 11.48 29.83
N GLU A 503 11.35 11.64 30.80
CA GLU A 503 12.35 12.71 30.94
C GLU A 503 13.61 12.46 30.11
N LEU A 504 14.25 11.29 30.21
CA LEU A 504 15.44 10.98 29.38
C LEU A 504 15.09 10.84 27.88
N THR A 505 13.89 10.37 27.57
CA THR A 505 13.33 10.32 26.22
C THR A 505 12.96 11.72 25.71
N ARG A 506 12.46 12.62 26.57
CA ARG A 506 12.33 14.04 26.25
C ARG A 506 13.67 14.69 25.99
N ASP A 507 14.71 14.41 26.76
CA ASP A 507 16.01 15.08 26.62
C ASP A 507 16.71 14.76 25.28
N CYS A 508 16.80 13.48 24.90
CA CYS A 508 17.43 13.08 23.64
C CYS A 508 16.66 13.61 22.41
N THR A 509 15.33 13.49 22.41
CA THR A 509 14.48 14.02 21.32
C THR A 509 14.50 15.55 21.27
N SER A 510 14.73 16.20 22.41
CA SER A 510 14.84 17.66 22.49
C SER A 510 16.20 18.18 22.03
N GLU A 511 17.31 17.47 22.28
CA GLU A 511 18.64 17.82 21.74
C GLU A 511 18.71 17.64 20.21
N VAL A 512 18.03 16.63 19.68
CA VAL A 512 17.88 16.45 18.23
C VAL A 512 17.02 17.56 17.64
N LEU A 513 15.92 17.94 18.31
CA LEU A 513 15.09 19.06 17.89
C LEU A 513 15.88 20.38 17.93
N ASP A 514 16.64 20.63 18.99
CA ASP A 514 17.56 21.77 19.09
C ASP A 514 18.52 21.78 17.90
N SER A 515 19.15 20.65 17.60
CA SER A 515 20.08 20.53 16.47
C SER A 515 19.40 20.83 15.12
N LYS A 516 18.17 20.36 14.91
CA LYS A 516 17.38 20.65 13.70
C LYS A 516 17.00 22.13 13.61
N ILE A 517 16.56 22.74 14.72
CA ILE A 517 16.27 24.18 14.80
C ILE A 517 17.53 24.98 14.48
N MET A 518 18.67 24.64 15.10
CA MET A 518 19.95 25.31 14.89
C MET A 518 20.47 25.17 13.46
N LEU A 519 20.27 24.02 12.80
CA LEU A 519 20.59 23.84 11.38
C LEU A 519 19.77 24.78 10.47
N GLN A 520 18.46 24.91 10.73
CA GLN A 520 17.60 25.81 9.99
C GLN A 520 17.97 27.28 10.24
N LEU A 521 18.21 27.65 11.49
CA LEU A 521 18.65 28.99 11.89
C LEU A 521 20.00 29.35 11.29
N LYS A 522 20.98 28.45 11.33
CA LYS A 522 22.32 28.69 10.76
C LYS A 522 22.25 28.94 9.25
N LYS A 523 21.34 28.26 8.54
CA LYS A 523 21.12 28.39 7.08
C LYS A 523 20.41 29.68 6.71
N ASN A 524 19.31 30.01 7.39
CA ASN A 524 18.43 31.12 7.00
C ASN A 524 18.68 32.42 7.77
N LYS A 525 19.50 32.38 8.83
CA LYS A 525 19.87 33.45 9.77
C LYS A 525 18.71 34.03 10.59
N THR A 526 17.55 34.24 9.98
CA THR A 526 16.33 34.68 10.63
C THR A 526 15.14 33.91 10.05
N LEU A 527 14.27 33.40 10.92
CA LEU A 527 13.09 32.61 10.54
C LEU A 527 11.86 33.07 11.32
N LYS A 528 10.68 32.90 10.72
CA LYS A 528 9.43 32.97 11.50
C LYS A 528 9.23 31.68 12.28
N ILE A 529 8.67 31.75 13.49
CA ILE A 529 8.43 30.57 14.32
C ILE A 529 7.49 29.59 13.60
N SER A 530 6.49 30.10 12.88
CA SER A 530 5.61 29.29 12.02
C SER A 530 6.32 28.42 10.99
N GLN A 531 7.53 28.80 10.53
CA GLN A 531 8.32 28.00 9.59
C GLN A 531 8.97 26.78 10.25
N LEU A 532 9.11 26.80 11.58
CA LEU A 532 9.65 25.69 12.36
C LEU A 532 8.58 24.65 12.73
N ASN A 533 7.29 24.97 12.60
CA ASN A 533 6.16 24.07 12.93
C ASN A 533 6.17 22.75 12.14
N SER A 534 6.95 22.67 11.06
CA SER A 534 7.20 21.42 10.33
C SER A 534 8.09 20.42 11.10
N LEU A 535 8.81 20.86 12.13
CA LEU A 535 9.79 20.05 12.88
C LEU A 535 9.19 19.35 14.10
N ALA A 536 8.21 19.96 14.75
CA ALA A 536 7.53 19.45 15.94
C ALA A 536 6.25 20.25 16.22
N GLU A 537 5.46 19.82 17.22
CA GLU A 537 4.32 20.59 17.72
C GLU A 537 4.75 21.98 18.22
N GLN A 538 3.91 22.97 17.96
CA GLN A 538 4.22 24.38 18.20
C GLN A 538 4.60 24.67 19.66
N ASN A 539 3.90 24.07 20.63
CA ASN A 539 4.21 24.21 22.05
C ASN A 539 5.62 23.73 22.39
N ARG A 540 6.06 22.64 21.77
CA ARG A 540 7.37 22.05 21.98
C ARG A 540 8.48 22.88 21.36
N ILE A 541 8.21 23.52 20.22
CA ILE A 541 9.15 24.44 19.57
C ILE A 541 9.38 25.67 20.46
N PHE A 542 8.33 26.28 20.99
CA PHE A 542 8.45 27.42 21.89
C PHE A 542 9.29 27.09 23.13
N GLU A 543 9.01 25.96 23.79
CA GLU A 543 9.80 25.51 24.95
C GLU A 543 11.30 25.36 24.62
N ARG A 544 11.63 24.80 23.44
CA ARG A 544 13.02 24.64 23.02
C ARG A 544 13.68 25.95 22.63
N LEU A 545 12.97 26.84 21.95
CA LEU A 545 13.48 28.16 21.58
C LEU A 545 13.85 28.98 22.82
N ASP A 546 13.03 28.95 23.87
CA ASP A 546 13.33 29.61 25.16
C ASP A 546 14.63 29.09 25.78
N ILE A 547 14.87 27.78 25.71
CA ILE A 547 16.10 27.15 26.21
C ILE A 547 17.31 27.57 25.36
N LEU A 548 17.17 27.60 24.04
CA LEU A 548 18.23 27.99 23.11
C LEU A 548 18.58 29.48 23.24
N GLU A 549 17.59 30.35 23.46
CA GLU A 549 17.80 31.78 23.70
C GLU A 549 18.53 32.01 25.03
N LYS A 550 18.10 31.33 26.11
CA LYS A 550 18.81 31.38 27.41
C LYS A 550 20.26 30.91 27.32
N LYS A 551 20.55 29.95 26.44
CA LYS A 551 21.92 29.47 26.16
C LYS A 551 22.69 30.38 25.20
N GLY A 552 22.06 31.42 24.64
CA GLY A 552 22.67 32.39 23.74
C GLY A 552 22.82 31.93 22.29
N PHE A 553 22.12 30.86 21.88
CA PHE A 553 22.20 30.31 20.51
C PHE A 553 21.26 31.00 19.52
N CYS A 554 20.23 31.67 20.01
CA CYS A 554 19.31 32.45 19.19
C CYS A 554 18.74 33.63 19.99
N LYS A 555 18.03 34.52 19.29
CA LYS A 555 17.27 35.62 19.89
C LYS A 555 15.87 35.65 19.31
N ILE A 556 14.87 35.72 20.19
CA ILE A 556 13.45 35.69 19.84
C ILE A 556 12.92 37.13 19.85
N GLU A 557 12.42 37.59 18.72
CA GLU A 557 11.81 38.90 18.55
C GLU A 557 10.41 38.70 17.95
N GLU A 558 9.38 38.85 18.79
CA GLU A 558 7.97 38.61 18.42
C GLU A 558 7.73 37.20 17.84
N ASP A 559 7.38 37.12 16.55
CA ASP A 559 7.17 35.86 15.80
C ASP A 559 8.40 35.45 14.98
N THR A 560 9.55 36.07 15.24
CA THR A 560 10.81 35.78 14.54
C THR A 560 11.89 35.31 15.49
N VAL A 561 12.72 34.40 15.01
CA VAL A 561 13.90 33.92 15.72
C VAL A 561 15.13 34.10 14.84
N SER A 562 16.17 34.71 15.42
CA SER A 562 17.44 35.02 14.77
C SER A 562 18.56 34.17 15.34
N TYR A 563 19.47 33.73 14.48
CA TYR A 563 20.61 32.89 14.82
C TYR A 563 21.70 33.72 15.50
N CYS A 564 22.17 33.27 16.66
CA CYS A 564 23.33 33.82 17.35
C CYS A 564 24.48 32.80 17.27
N PRO A 565 25.57 33.12 16.53
CA PRO A 565 26.64 32.18 16.25
C PRO A 565 27.48 31.78 17.46
#